data_AF-A0A1G9UDN6-F1
#
_entry.id   AF-A0A1G9UDN6-F1
#
_cell.length_a   1.000
_cell.length_b   1.000
_cell.length_c   1.000
_cell.angle_alpha   90.00
_cell.angle_beta   90.00
_cell.angle_gamma   90.00
#
_symmetry.space_group_name_H-M   'P 1'
#
loop_
_entity.id
_entity.type
_entity.pdbx_description
1 polymer ?
#
loop_
_entity_poly.entity_id
_entity_poly.type
_entity_poly.pdbx_seq_one_letter_code
_entity_poly.pdbx_strand_id
1 'polypeptide(L)'
;MSRKRQASLNRTLTQLAFDSPYVIATRVSRMLDPAQAFSAAGQSEFLRMFWEKQAATVESCGALMAAGAAQYQRAWLDLWTGALPAGSHASPASVAHTLNSTLQPFQRRASANARRLRGKKSKR
;
A
#
# COMPACT_ATOMS: atom_id res chain seq x y z
N MET A 1 1.94 -21.48 -9.76
CA MET A 1 2.15 -20.36 -8.79
C MET A 1 1.50 -19.02 -9.19
N SER A 2 1.35 -18.68 -10.48
CA SER A 2 0.81 -17.39 -10.95
C SER A 2 -0.56 -17.00 -10.36
N ARG A 3 -1.54 -17.91 -10.37
CA ARG A 3 -2.91 -17.64 -9.87
C ARG A 3 -2.97 -17.20 -8.40
N LYS A 4 -2.12 -17.76 -7.53
CA LYS A 4 -2.08 -17.39 -6.10
C LYS A 4 -1.62 -15.94 -5.90
N ARG A 5 -0.63 -15.50 -6.68
CA ARG A 5 -0.11 -14.11 -6.63
C ARG A 5 -1.14 -13.12 -7.14
N GLN A 6 -1.83 -13.48 -8.22
CA GLN A 6 -2.90 -12.68 -8.81
C GLN A 6 -4.11 -12.56 -7.86
N ALA A 7 -4.52 -13.66 -7.22
CA ALA A 7 -5.56 -13.64 -6.20
C ALA A 7 -5.19 -12.76 -4.99
N SER A 8 -3.94 -12.80 -4.54
CA SER A 8 -3.47 -11.92 -3.46
C SER A 8 -3.51 -10.43 -3.86
N LEU A 9 -3.08 -10.10 -5.08
CA LEU A 9 -3.14 -8.73 -5.58
C LEU A 9 -4.59 -8.25 -5.67
N ASN A 10 -5.49 -9.07 -6.22
CA ASN A 10 -6.91 -8.73 -6.33
C ASN A 10 -7.50 -8.47 -4.94
N ARG A 11 -7.19 -9.30 -3.94
CA ARG A 11 -7.62 -9.07 -2.55
C ARG A 11 -7.12 -7.71 -2.02
N THR A 12 -5.85 -7.39 -2.22
CA THR A 12 -5.25 -6.12 -1.81
C THR A 12 -5.97 -4.94 -2.46
N LEU A 13 -6.21 -5.01 -3.78
CA LEU A 13 -6.90 -3.97 -4.54
C LEU A 13 -8.35 -3.79 -4.09
N THR A 14 -9.09 -4.89 -3.93
CA THR A 14 -10.48 -4.84 -3.46
C THR A 14 -10.57 -4.20 -2.07
N GLN A 15 -9.69 -4.59 -1.15
CA GLN A 15 -9.67 -3.97 0.18
C GLN A 15 -9.33 -2.49 0.11
N LEU A 16 -8.34 -2.10 -0.70
CA LEU A 16 -7.98 -0.70 -0.88
C LEU A 16 -9.14 0.12 -1.46
N ALA A 17 -9.85 -0.43 -2.45
CA ALA A 17 -10.95 0.21 -3.15
C ALA A 17 -12.14 0.50 -2.22
N PHE A 18 -12.37 -0.31 -1.20
CA PHE A 18 -13.44 -0.07 -0.21
C PHE A 18 -12.98 0.72 1.01
N ASP A 19 -11.79 0.43 1.55
CA ASP A 19 -11.32 1.07 2.77
C ASP A 19 -10.87 2.52 2.52
N SER A 20 -10.22 2.79 1.39
CA SER A 20 -9.64 4.12 1.12
C SER A 20 -10.72 5.21 0.96
N PRO A 21 -11.75 5.07 0.12
CA PRO A 21 -12.80 6.08 0.01
C PRO A 21 -13.55 6.29 1.33
N TYR A 22 -13.80 5.22 2.09
CA TYR A 22 -14.45 5.32 3.40
C TYR A 22 -13.62 6.15 4.41
N VAL A 23 -12.31 5.90 4.48
CA VAL A 23 -11.40 6.66 5.35
C VAL A 23 -11.35 8.12 4.91
N ILE A 24 -11.21 8.38 3.60
CA ILE A 24 -11.16 9.74 3.06
C ILE A 24 -12.44 10.48 3.38
N ALA A 25 -13.61 9.93 3.02
CA ALA A 25 -14.90 10.56 3.26
C ALA A 25 -15.10 10.90 4.75
N THR A 26 -14.86 9.92 5.64
CA THR A 26 -15.04 10.12 7.08
C THR A 26 -14.11 11.19 7.64
N ARG A 27 -12.86 11.25 7.18
CA ARG A 27 -11.86 12.22 7.66
C ARG A 27 -12.12 13.62 7.12
N VAL A 28 -12.46 13.73 5.85
CA VAL A 28 -12.86 15.00 5.22
C VAL A 28 -14.10 15.55 5.93
N SER A 29 -15.12 14.72 6.18
CA SER A 29 -16.30 15.16 6.95
C SER A 29 -15.96 15.66 8.35
N ARG A 30 -14.94 15.10 9.02
CA ARG A 30 -14.49 15.59 10.34
C ARG A 30 -13.67 16.88 10.28
N MET A 31 -12.99 17.13 9.16
CA MET A 31 -12.26 18.38 8.94
C MET A 31 -13.21 19.55 8.63
N LEU A 32 -14.38 19.26 8.07
CA LEU A 32 -15.43 20.24 7.84
C LEU A 32 -16.13 20.70 9.14
N ASP A 33 -15.98 19.94 10.23
CA ASP A 33 -16.44 20.33 11.56
C ASP A 33 -15.33 21.14 12.28
N PRO A 34 -15.47 22.47 12.42
CA PRO A 34 -14.43 23.32 12.99
C PRO A 34 -14.13 22.97 14.46
N ALA A 35 -15.11 22.46 15.21
CA ALA A 35 -14.90 22.04 16.60
C ALA A 35 -13.96 20.82 16.68
N GLN A 36 -14.04 19.91 15.69
CA GLN A 36 -13.14 18.76 15.62
C GLN A 36 -11.80 19.10 14.96
N ALA A 37 -11.81 19.94 13.93
CA ALA A 37 -10.61 20.30 13.17
C ALA A 37 -9.55 21.03 14.02
N PHE A 38 -9.98 21.95 14.89
CA PHE A 38 -9.07 22.72 15.74
C PHE A 38 -8.81 22.10 17.13
N SER A 39 -9.44 20.96 17.44
CA SER A 39 -9.19 20.27 18.71
C SER A 39 -7.77 19.69 18.76
N ALA A 40 -7.12 19.73 19.93
CA ALA A 40 -5.80 19.11 20.13
C ALA A 40 -5.80 17.59 19.81
N ALA A 41 -6.92 16.92 20.09
CA ALA A 41 -7.13 15.52 19.72
C ALA A 41 -7.24 15.31 18.20
N GLY A 42 -7.84 16.27 17.47
CA GLY A 42 -7.90 16.27 16.00
C GLY A 42 -6.55 16.50 15.35
N GLN A 43 -5.76 17.44 15.88
CA GLN A 43 -4.42 17.77 15.35
C GLN A 43 -3.42 16.63 15.58
N SER A 44 -3.36 16.06 16.78
CA SER A 44 -2.49 14.90 17.07
C SER A 44 -2.82 13.71 16.18
N GLU A 45 -4.11 13.47 15.93
CA GLU A 45 -4.58 12.44 15.02
C GLU A 45 -4.24 12.74 13.56
N PHE A 46 -4.27 14.01 13.14
CA PHE A 46 -3.85 14.44 11.80
C PHE A 46 -2.36 14.21 11.56
N LEU A 47 -1.51 14.61 12.50
CA LEU A 47 -0.07 14.37 12.45
C LEU A 47 0.26 12.88 12.41
N ARG A 48 -0.43 12.07 13.23
CA ARG A 48 -0.28 10.60 13.18
C ARG A 48 -0.62 10.05 11.80
N MET A 49 -1.72 10.48 11.20
CA MET A 49 -2.11 10.04 9.85
C MET A 49 -1.10 10.47 8.79
N PHE A 50 -0.53 11.68 8.90
CA PHE A 50 0.51 12.15 8.00
C PHE A 50 1.75 11.25 8.06
N TRP A 51 2.22 10.93 9.27
CA TRP A 51 3.34 10.01 9.46
C TRP A 51 3.03 8.60 8.95
N GLU A 52 1.80 8.12 9.12
CA GLU A 52 1.38 6.82 8.57
C GLU A 52 1.49 6.80 7.04
N LYS A 53 1.09 7.87 6.34
CA LYS A 53 1.22 7.98 4.89
C LYS A 53 2.69 8.00 4.46
N GLN A 54 3.52 8.80 5.13
CA GLN A 54 4.96 8.87 4.83
C GLN A 54 5.65 7.52 5.01
N ALA A 55 5.37 6.83 6.13
CA ALA A 55 5.91 5.50 6.38
C ALA A 55 5.45 4.48 5.32
N ALA A 56 4.19 4.56 4.86
CA ALA A 56 3.70 3.70 3.79
C ALA A 56 4.44 3.94 2.46
N THR A 57 4.71 5.21 2.13
CA THR A 57 5.48 5.59 0.94
C THR A 57 6.90 5.05 1.00
N VAL A 58 7.58 5.19 2.14
CA VAL A 58 8.94 4.66 2.34
C VAL A 58 8.95 3.14 2.21
N GLU A 59 8.02 2.43 2.85
CA GLU A 59 7.90 0.97 2.73
C GLU A 59 7.61 0.53 1.28
N SER A 60 6.73 1.24 0.58
CA SER A 60 6.40 0.96 -0.83
C SER A 60 7.61 1.20 -1.74
N CYS A 61 8.35 2.29 -1.52
CA CYS A 61 9.57 2.60 -2.28
C CYS A 61 10.63 1.53 -2.04
N GLY A 62 10.84 1.11 -0.77
CA GLY A 62 11.72 0.01 -0.42
C GLY A 62 11.33 -1.30 -1.10
N ALA A 63 10.03 -1.64 -1.15
CA ALA A 63 9.54 -2.82 -1.84
C ALA A 63 9.80 -2.76 -3.36
N LEU A 64 9.66 -1.58 -3.97
CA LEU A 64 9.97 -1.39 -5.39
C LEU A 64 11.47 -1.51 -5.66
N MET A 65 12.32 -0.88 -4.85
CA MET A 65 13.77 -1.00 -4.96
C MET A 65 14.24 -2.45 -4.78
N ALA A 66 13.70 -3.17 -3.81
CA ALA A 66 14.01 -4.58 -3.62
C ALA A 66 13.61 -5.44 -4.83
N ALA A 67 12.46 -5.15 -5.45
CA ALA A 67 12.04 -5.82 -6.67
C ALA A 67 12.97 -5.51 -7.85
N GLY A 68 13.40 -4.25 -8.00
CA GLY A 68 14.37 -3.83 -9.00
C GLY A 68 15.74 -4.48 -8.81
N ALA A 69 16.24 -4.52 -7.57
CA ALA A 69 17.49 -5.19 -7.23
C ALA A 69 17.44 -6.70 -7.55
N ALA A 70 16.33 -7.38 -7.23
CA ALA A 70 16.14 -8.79 -7.56
C ALA A 70 16.07 -9.05 -9.07
N GLN A 71 15.49 -8.12 -9.84
CA GLN A 71 15.51 -8.21 -11.31
C GLN A 71 16.93 -8.03 -11.86
N TYR A 72 17.67 -7.06 -11.35
CA TYR A 72 19.05 -6.80 -11.75
C TYR A 72 19.97 -7.99 -11.43
N GLN A 73 19.83 -8.59 -10.24
CA GLN A 73 20.57 -9.79 -9.86
C GLN A 73 20.31 -10.97 -10.80
N ARG A 74 19.05 -11.18 -11.21
CA ARG A 74 18.72 -12.23 -12.18
C ARG A 74 19.33 -11.95 -13.54
N ALA A 75 19.20 -10.72 -14.04
CA ALA A 75 19.80 -10.34 -15.32
C ALA A 75 21.33 -10.52 -15.30
N TRP A 76 21.98 -10.20 -14.18
CA TRP A 76 23.40 -10.45 -13.98
C TRP A 76 23.73 -11.94 -14.03
N LEU A 77 23.01 -12.78 -13.29
CA LEU A 77 23.21 -14.24 -13.31
C LEU A 77 22.94 -14.86 -14.70
N ASP A 78 21.92 -14.37 -15.40
CA ASP A 78 21.59 -14.82 -16.76
C ASP A 78 22.74 -14.52 -17.73
N LEU A 79 23.37 -13.34 -17.61
CA LEU A 79 24.59 -12.99 -18.35
C LEU A 79 25.75 -13.97 -18.06
N TRP A 80 25.98 -14.32 -16.80
CA TRP A 80 27.05 -15.26 -16.41
C TRP A 80 26.80 -16.70 -16.83
N THR A 81 25.54 -17.11 -16.98
CA THR A 81 25.15 -18.47 -17.38
C THR A 81 25.00 -18.63 -18.90
N GLY A 82 25.34 -17.59 -19.68
CA GLY A 82 25.32 -17.62 -21.14
C GLY A 82 23.94 -17.43 -21.76
N ALA A 83 22.92 -17.09 -20.96
CA ALA A 83 21.62 -16.70 -21.45
C ALA A 83 21.66 -15.21 -21.85
N LEU A 84 21.77 -14.92 -23.15
CA LEU A 84 21.63 -13.54 -23.63
C LEU A 84 20.26 -13.00 -23.21
N PRO A 85 20.17 -11.81 -22.59
CA PRO A 85 18.90 -11.24 -22.14
C PRO A 85 18.12 -10.76 -23.36
N ALA A 86 17.44 -11.69 -24.04
CA ALA A 86 16.51 -11.38 -25.11
C ALA A 86 15.29 -10.70 -24.49
N GLY A 87 15.27 -9.36 -24.44
CA GLY A 87 14.10 -8.53 -24.16
C GLY A 87 13.08 -9.16 -23.20
N SER A 88 13.55 -9.61 -22.02
CA SER A 88 12.73 -10.43 -21.13
C SER A 88 11.72 -9.52 -20.43
N HIS A 89 10.49 -9.52 -20.93
CA HIS A 89 9.39 -8.85 -20.23
C HIS A 89 9.20 -9.50 -18.87
N ALA A 90 9.08 -8.67 -17.81
CA ALA A 90 8.77 -9.17 -16.48
C ALA A 90 7.50 -10.03 -16.54
N SER A 91 7.59 -11.29 -16.09
CA SER A 91 6.44 -12.19 -16.14
C SER A 91 5.24 -11.57 -15.40
N PRO A 92 3.99 -11.82 -15.84
CA PRO A 92 2.80 -11.30 -15.17
C PRO A 92 2.75 -11.65 -13.67
N ALA A 93 3.29 -12.81 -13.30
CA ALA A 93 3.40 -13.24 -11.90
C ALA A 93 4.46 -12.47 -11.10
N SER A 94 5.50 -11.96 -11.75
CA SER A 94 6.50 -11.06 -11.16
C SER A 94 5.89 -9.67 -10.96
N VAL A 95 5.25 -9.12 -12.01
CA VAL A 95 4.57 -7.83 -11.96
C VAL A 95 3.50 -7.82 -10.88
N ALA A 96 2.62 -8.83 -10.83
CA ALA A 96 1.59 -8.93 -9.82
C ALA A 96 2.16 -9.03 -8.39
N HIS A 97 3.32 -9.66 -8.23
CA HIS A 97 3.98 -9.74 -6.93
C HIS A 97 4.55 -8.39 -6.49
N THR A 98 5.26 -7.70 -7.37
CA THR A 98 5.80 -6.35 -7.12
C THR A 98 4.68 -5.37 -6.82
N LEU A 99 3.61 -5.35 -7.62
CA LEU A 99 2.45 -4.49 -7.35
C LEU A 99 1.79 -4.82 -6.00
N ASN A 100 1.68 -6.09 -5.66
CA ASN A 100 1.11 -6.49 -4.38
C ASN A 100 2.00 -6.04 -3.22
N SER A 101 3.33 -6.19 -3.32
CA SER A 101 4.27 -5.78 -2.24
C SER A 101 4.33 -4.26 -2.07
N THR A 102 4.22 -3.49 -3.15
CA THR A 102 4.19 -2.01 -3.08
C THR A 102 2.86 -1.49 -2.52
N LEU A 103 1.74 -2.16 -2.81
CA LEU A 103 0.41 -1.73 -2.34
C LEU A 103 0.07 -2.21 -0.93
N GLN A 104 0.71 -3.29 -0.45
CA GLN A 104 0.42 -3.86 0.87
C GLN A 104 0.57 -2.85 2.03
N PRO A 105 1.62 -2.00 2.09
CA PRO A 105 1.75 -0.97 3.12
C PRO A 105 0.55 -0.02 3.22
N PHE A 106 0.00 0.37 2.07
CA PHE A 106 -1.18 1.22 1.99
C PHE A 106 -2.44 0.46 2.39
N GLN A 107 -2.61 -0.77 1.92
CA GLN A 107 -3.73 -1.64 2.30
C GLN A 107 -3.81 -1.84 3.82
N ARG A 108 -2.71 -2.20 4.48
CA ARG A 108 -2.70 -2.42 5.94
C ARG A 108 -3.13 -1.19 6.71
N ARG A 109 -2.65 0.00 6.32
CA ARG A 109 -2.96 1.27 6.99
C ARG A 109 -4.37 1.76 6.68
N ALA A 110 -4.86 1.58 5.46
CA ALA A 110 -6.24 1.88 5.09
C ALA A 110 -7.21 1.02 5.90
N SER A 111 -6.99 -0.30 5.96
CA SER A 111 -7.80 -1.23 6.77
C SER A 111 -7.73 -0.93 8.27
N ALA A 112 -6.54 -0.62 8.80
CA ALA A 112 -6.39 -0.21 10.20
C ALA A 112 -7.15 1.10 10.51
N ASN A 113 -7.08 2.10 9.62
CA ASN A 113 -7.82 3.35 9.77
C ASN A 113 -9.34 3.13 9.67
N ALA A 114 -9.80 2.35 8.68
CA ALA A 114 -11.21 2.01 8.52
C ALA A 114 -11.75 1.33 9.79
N ARG A 115 -11.01 0.36 10.35
CA ARG A 115 -11.37 -0.31 11.61
C ARG A 115 -11.45 0.65 12.79
N ARG A 116 -10.47 1.56 12.95
CA ARG A 116 -10.48 2.57 14.03
C ARG A 116 -11.67 3.53 13.90
N LEU A 117 -11.99 3.94 12.68
CA LEU A 117 -13.12 4.84 12.42
C LEU A 117 -14.47 4.16 12.67
N ARG A 118 -14.63 2.90 12.25
CA ARG A 118 -15.82 2.08 12.56
C ARG A 118 -15.96 1.85 14.07
N GLY A 119 -14.87 1.51 14.76
CA GLY A 119 -14.86 1.31 16.22
C GLY A 119 -15.19 2.58 17.02
N LYS A 120 -14.75 3.75 16.56
CA LYS A 120 -15.13 5.05 17.17
C LYS A 120 -16.61 5.38 16.96
N LYS A 121 -17.23 4.90 15.88
CA LYS A 121 -18.67 5.10 15.63
C LYS A 121 -19.56 4.24 16.53
N SER A 122 -19.06 3.10 17.01
CA SER A 122 -19.79 2.18 17.91
C SER A 122 -19.77 2.59 19.39
N LYS A 123 -18.92 3.55 19.79
CA LYS A 123 -18.80 4.05 21.17
C LYS A 123 -19.47 5.41 21.38
N ARG A 124 -20.05 6.00 20.34
CA ARG A 124 -20.92 7.17 20.40
C ARG A 124 -22.35 6.70 20.27
#